data_AF-A0A699YFL4-F1
#
_entry.id   AF-A0A699YFL4-F1
#
_cell.length_a   1.000
_cell.length_b   1.000
_cell.length_c   1.000
_cell.angle_alpha   90.00
_cell.angle_beta   90.00
_cell.angle_gamma   90.00
#
_symmetry.space_group_name_H-M   'P 1'
#
loop_
_entity.id
_entity.type
_entity.pdbx_description
1 polymer ?
#
loop_
_entity_poly.entity_id
_entity_poly.type
_entity_poly.pdbx_seq_one_letter_code
_entity_poly.pdbx_strand_id
1 'polypeptide(L)'
;MHEYTSLMRPFSKPEITRVALDELVLQIHLLKLGPAATFLQTVLDPPPPAAVAAALASLREVGALGSTQAERLTPLGKHLALLPLDPRLGKLLVLGCIFGVLASCCTIAATMSFKSPFR
;
A
#
# COMPACT_ATOMS: atom_id res chain seq x y z
N MET A 1 -11.34 -20.85 35.42
CA MET A 1 -10.53 -19.93 34.57
C MET A 1 -9.90 -20.63 33.35
N HIS A 2 -10.08 -21.94 33.12
CA HIS A 2 -9.50 -22.66 31.97
C HIS A 2 -10.44 -22.87 30.76
N GLU A 3 -11.74 -22.61 30.89
CA GLU A 3 -12.70 -22.73 29.77
C GLU A 3 -12.64 -21.57 28.77
N TYR A 4 -12.13 -20.39 29.15
CA TYR A 4 -12.08 -19.24 28.23
C TYR A 4 -10.97 -19.34 27.18
N THR A 5 -9.91 -20.12 27.45
CA THR A 5 -8.77 -20.29 26.54
C THR A 5 -9.11 -21.16 25.31
N SER A 6 -10.15 -21.99 25.35
CA SER A 6 -10.58 -22.80 24.20
C SER A 6 -11.37 -22.02 23.14
N LEU A 7 -11.84 -20.81 23.46
CA LEU A 7 -12.53 -19.90 22.53
C LEU A 7 -11.57 -18.98 21.77
N MET A 8 -10.31 -18.87 22.20
CA MET A 8 -9.30 -18.02 21.58
C MET A 8 -8.53 -18.80 20.52
N ARG A 9 -8.35 -18.18 19.33
CA ARG A 9 -7.44 -18.75 18.32
C ARG A 9 -6.01 -18.75 18.87
N PRO A 10 -5.23 -19.83 18.62
CA PRO A 10 -3.86 -19.94 19.12
C PRO A 10 -2.93 -18.87 18.54
N PHE A 11 -3.22 -18.36 17.34
CA PHE A 11 -2.48 -17.28 16.70
C PHE A 11 -3.42 -16.25 16.06
N SER A 12 -2.96 -15.00 16.01
CA SER A 12 -3.63 -13.93 15.27
C SER A 12 -3.43 -14.10 13.77
N LYS A 13 -4.42 -13.69 12.97
CA LYS A 13 -4.32 -13.77 11.51
C LYS A 13 -3.16 -12.87 11.01
N PRO A 14 -2.31 -13.34 10.07
CA PRO A 14 -1.20 -12.55 9.54
C PRO A 14 -1.65 -11.21 8.98
N GLU A 15 -0.86 -10.15 9.17
CA GLU A 15 -1.18 -8.80 8.70
C GLU A 15 -1.31 -8.71 7.19
N ILE A 16 -0.41 -9.38 6.45
CA ILE A 16 -0.42 -9.46 4.98
C ILE A 16 -1.75 -9.97 4.39
N THR A 17 -2.56 -10.67 5.18
CA THR A 17 -3.87 -11.18 4.77
C THR A 17 -5.05 -10.29 5.23
N ARG A 18 -4.76 -9.14 5.82
CA ARG A 18 -5.74 -8.23 6.45
C ARG A 18 -5.63 -6.78 5.96
N VAL A 19 -4.46 -6.35 5.49
CA VAL A 19 -4.21 -4.95 5.08
C VAL A 19 -4.19 -4.80 3.57
N ALA A 20 -4.37 -3.56 3.10
CA ALA A 20 -4.16 -3.21 1.70
C ALA A 20 -2.69 -3.43 1.31
N LEU A 21 -2.45 -3.89 0.08
CA LEU A 21 -1.12 -4.33 -0.37
C LEU A 21 -0.42 -3.31 -1.27
N ASP A 22 -1.00 -2.13 -1.48
CA ASP A 22 -0.52 -1.11 -2.41
C ASP A 22 0.95 -0.73 -2.17
N GLU A 23 1.31 -0.46 -0.91
CA GLU A 23 2.69 -0.13 -0.52
C GLU A 23 3.63 -1.32 -0.73
N LEU A 24 3.22 -2.52 -0.32
CA LEU A 24 4.02 -3.74 -0.49
C LEU A 24 4.29 -4.04 -1.98
N VAL A 25 3.27 -3.92 -2.82
CA VAL A 25 3.39 -4.11 -4.28
C VAL A 25 4.33 -3.07 -4.89
N LEU A 26 4.27 -1.81 -4.45
CA LEU A 26 5.24 -0.79 -4.87
C LEU A 26 6.66 -1.14 -4.48
N GLN A 27 6.89 -1.61 -3.26
CA GLN A 27 8.22 -2.03 -2.79
C GLN A 27 8.78 -3.20 -3.60
N ILE A 28 7.95 -4.20 -3.91
CA ILE A 28 8.33 -5.34 -4.75
C ILE A 28 8.85 -4.87 -6.11
N HIS A 29 8.14 -3.93 -6.74
CA HIS A 29 8.56 -3.37 -8.02
C HIS A 29 9.81 -2.49 -7.90
N LEU A 30 9.95 -1.71 -6.81
CA LEU A 30 11.12 -0.87 -6.57
C LEU A 30 12.39 -1.71 -6.44
N LEU A 31 12.28 -2.84 -5.72
CA LEU A 31 13.34 -3.82 -5.50
C LEU A 31 13.55 -4.77 -6.69
N LYS A 32 12.73 -4.67 -7.73
CA LYS A 32 12.78 -5.50 -8.95
C LYS A 32 12.69 -7.01 -8.67
N LEU A 33 11.83 -7.41 -7.73
CA LEU A 33 11.66 -8.82 -7.31
C LEU A 33 10.78 -9.65 -8.28
N GLY A 34 10.44 -9.09 -9.45
CA GLY A 34 9.57 -9.71 -10.44
C GLY A 34 8.10 -9.29 -10.30
N PRO A 35 7.16 -10.02 -10.95
CA PRO A 35 5.73 -9.75 -10.84
C PRO A 35 5.24 -9.96 -9.40
N ALA A 36 4.46 -9.00 -8.89
CA ALA A 36 4.05 -9.02 -7.49
C ALA A 36 3.19 -10.22 -7.13
N ALA A 37 2.31 -10.64 -8.05
CA ALA A 37 1.48 -11.83 -7.88
C ALA A 37 2.32 -13.10 -7.74
N THR A 38 3.43 -13.23 -8.49
CA THR A 38 4.31 -14.41 -8.42
C THR A 38 5.14 -14.40 -7.14
N PHE A 39 5.73 -13.25 -6.78
CA PHE A 39 6.55 -13.13 -5.58
C PHE A 39 5.74 -13.35 -4.29
N LEU A 40 4.52 -12.82 -4.22
CA LEU A 40 3.67 -12.96 -3.04
C LEU A 40 3.16 -14.40 -2.82
N GLN A 41 3.30 -15.30 -3.79
CA GLN A 41 2.98 -16.73 -3.59
C GLN A 41 4.12 -17.50 -2.89
N THR A 42 5.33 -16.93 -2.83
CA THR A 42 6.49 -17.61 -2.21
C THR A 42 6.69 -17.24 -0.73
N VAL A 43 5.85 -16.38 -0.17
CA VAL A 43 5.93 -15.94 1.23
C VAL A 43 5.23 -16.95 2.16
N LEU A 44 5.53 -16.89 3.46
CA LEU A 44 5.02 -17.84 4.47
C LEU A 44 3.49 -17.99 4.46
N ASP A 45 2.79 -16.86 4.45
CA ASP A 45 1.33 -16.78 4.43
C ASP A 45 0.90 -15.92 3.23
N PRO A 46 0.70 -16.53 2.04
CA PRO A 46 0.39 -15.76 0.84
C PRO A 46 -0.95 -15.03 0.96
N PRO A 47 -1.04 -13.77 0.51
CA PRO A 47 -2.30 -13.03 0.51
C PRO A 47 -3.28 -13.62 -0.52
N PRO A 48 -4.59 -13.39 -0.34
CA PRO A 48 -5.59 -13.78 -1.34
C PRO A 48 -5.30 -13.13 -2.72
N PRO A 49 -5.42 -13.87 -3.84
CA PRO A 49 -5.16 -13.32 -5.17
C PRO A 49 -6.00 -12.08 -5.50
N ALA A 50 -7.24 -12.02 -4.98
CA ALA A 50 -8.11 -10.86 -5.12
C ALA A 50 -7.54 -9.59 -4.47
N ALA A 51 -6.84 -9.72 -3.33
CA ALA A 51 -6.20 -8.59 -2.66
C ALA A 51 -5.02 -8.04 -3.47
N VAL A 52 -4.22 -8.94 -4.08
CA VAL A 52 -3.12 -8.55 -4.96
C VAL A 52 -3.65 -7.86 -6.22
N ALA A 53 -4.70 -8.41 -6.83
CA ALA A 53 -5.35 -7.81 -8.00
C ALA A 53 -5.93 -6.42 -7.69
N ALA A 54 -6.55 -6.24 -6.51
CA ALA A 54 -7.06 -4.95 -6.05
C ALA A 54 -5.94 -3.92 -5.87
N ALA A 55 -4.81 -4.30 -5.26
CA ALA A 55 -3.66 -3.42 -5.11
C ALA A 55 -3.06 -3.02 -6.47
N LEU A 56 -2.90 -3.97 -7.40
CA LEU A 56 -2.42 -3.67 -8.75
C LEU A 56 -3.37 -2.73 -9.52
N ALA A 57 -4.70 -2.89 -9.37
CA ALA A 57 -5.68 -2.00 -9.96
C ALA A 57 -5.58 -0.58 -9.36
N SER A 58 -5.56 -0.48 -8.03
CA SER A 58 -5.44 0.78 -7.30
C SER A 58 -4.15 1.54 -7.68
N LEU A 59 -3.01 0.85 -7.78
CA LEU A 59 -1.75 1.46 -8.21
C LEU A 59 -1.75 1.95 -9.67
N ARG A 60 -2.51 1.30 -10.55
CA ARG A 60 -2.74 1.79 -11.92
C ARG A 60 -3.62 3.04 -11.94
N GLU A 61 -4.68 3.09 -11.13
CA GLU A 61 -5.53 4.29 -10.97
C GLU A 61 -4.75 5.49 -10.41
N VAL A 62 -3.87 5.26 -9.44
CA VAL A 62 -2.97 6.28 -8.90
C VAL A 62 -1.97 6.76 -9.96
N GLY A 63 -1.68 5.93 -10.96
CA GLY A 63 -0.67 6.18 -11.99
C GLY A 63 0.75 5.81 -11.54
N ALA A 64 0.87 4.97 -10.51
CA ALA A 64 2.15 4.50 -9.99
C ALA A 64 2.72 3.34 -10.83
N LEU A 65 1.82 2.55 -11.45
CA LEU A 65 2.17 1.52 -12.44
C LEU A 65 1.67 1.92 -13.82
N GLY A 66 2.40 1.50 -14.86
CA GLY A 66 2.01 1.69 -16.25
C GLY A 66 0.73 0.94 -16.61
N SER A 67 0.02 1.43 -17.65
CA SER A 67 -1.21 0.81 -18.17
C SER A 67 -0.97 -0.44 -19.03
N THR A 68 0.28 -0.77 -19.32
CA THR A 68 0.63 -1.95 -20.13
C THR A 68 0.69 -3.22 -19.27
N GLN A 69 0.71 -4.39 -19.90
CA GLN A 69 0.83 -5.68 -19.19
C GLN A 69 2.16 -5.83 -18.42
N ALA A 70 3.18 -5.07 -18.81
CA ALA A 70 4.40 -4.99 -18.03
C ALA A 70 4.13 -4.07 -16.81
N GLU A 71 4.09 -4.64 -15.61
CA GLU A 71 3.93 -3.95 -14.31
C GLU A 71 5.12 -3.02 -14.00
N ARG A 72 5.33 -2.02 -14.87
CA ARG A 72 6.47 -1.11 -14.83
C ARG A 72 6.13 0.11 -13.98
N LEU A 73 6.98 0.38 -13.01
CA LEU A 73 6.96 1.62 -12.23
C LEU A 73 7.08 2.85 -13.13
N THR A 74 6.13 3.77 -12.99
CA THR A 74 6.19 5.10 -13.60
C THR A 74 7.17 5.99 -12.82
N PRO A 75 7.60 7.15 -13.37
CA PRO A 75 8.37 8.13 -12.59
C PRO A 75 7.67 8.55 -11.30
N LEU A 76 6.34 8.77 -11.35
CA LEU A 76 5.53 9.02 -10.16
C LEU A 76 5.60 7.85 -9.18
N GLY A 77 5.39 6.63 -9.66
CA GLY A 77 5.45 5.43 -8.81
C GLY A 77 6.79 5.25 -8.10
N LYS A 78 7.91 5.63 -8.74
CA LYS A 78 9.23 5.63 -8.09
C LYS A 78 9.30 6.61 -6.92
N HIS A 79 8.75 7.81 -7.06
CA HIS A 79 8.67 8.75 -5.94
C HIS A 79 7.74 8.25 -4.85
N LEU A 80 6.59 7.68 -5.19
CA LEU A 80 5.64 7.14 -4.22
C LEU A 80 6.24 5.98 -3.42
N ALA A 81 7.00 5.09 -4.06
CA ALA A 81 7.67 3.97 -3.39
C ALA A 81 8.77 4.40 -2.40
N LEU A 82 9.21 5.67 -2.42
CA LEU A 82 10.18 6.22 -1.47
C LEU A 82 9.51 6.92 -0.29
N LEU A 83 8.19 7.11 -0.32
CA LEU A 83 7.44 7.75 0.75
C LEU A 83 6.79 6.67 1.63
N PRO A 84 6.94 6.71 2.97
CA PRO A 84 6.29 5.77 3.89
C PRO A 84 4.83 6.19 4.12
N LEU A 85 4.06 6.28 3.05
CA LEU A 85 2.68 6.76 3.03
C LEU A 85 1.86 5.93 2.04
N ASP A 86 0.54 5.93 2.24
CA ASP A 86 -0.39 5.44 1.23
C ASP A 86 -0.13 6.16 -0.12
N PRO A 87 -0.09 5.44 -1.26
CA PRO A 87 0.25 6.02 -2.55
C PRO A 87 -0.64 7.19 -2.99
N ARG A 88 -1.90 7.24 -2.54
CA ARG A 88 -2.83 8.35 -2.82
C ARG A 88 -2.42 9.60 -2.05
N LEU A 89 -2.01 9.44 -0.80
CA LEU A 89 -1.50 10.54 0.02
C LEU A 89 -0.12 11.00 -0.45
N GLY A 90 0.76 10.06 -0.84
CA GLY A 90 2.03 10.41 -1.48
C GLY A 90 1.81 11.24 -2.76
N LYS A 91 0.83 10.86 -3.59
CA LYS A 91 0.48 11.62 -4.81
C LYS A 91 -0.05 13.02 -4.47
N LEU A 92 -0.88 13.16 -3.44
CA LEU A 92 -1.34 14.46 -2.95
C LEU A 92 -0.16 15.37 -2.58
N LEU A 93 0.83 14.85 -1.84
CA LEU A 93 2.01 15.63 -1.45
C LEU A 93 2.88 16.02 -2.66
N VAL A 94 3.13 15.08 -3.58
CA VAL A 94 3.89 15.36 -4.81
C VAL A 94 3.21 16.45 -5.64
N LEU A 95 1.89 16.38 -5.82
CA LEU A 95 1.14 17.42 -6.53
C LEU A 95 1.12 18.74 -5.75
N GLY A 96 1.01 18.69 -4.41
CA GLY A 96 1.10 19.87 -3.56
C GLY A 96 2.43 20.60 -3.69
N CYS A 97 3.54 19.89 -3.85
CA CYS A 97 4.84 20.46 -4.18
C CYS A 97 4.82 21.15 -5.55
N ILE A 98 4.30 20.49 -6.59
CA ILE A 98 4.27 21.00 -7.97
C ILE A 98 3.41 22.26 -8.09
N PHE A 99 2.26 22.30 -7.40
CA PHE A 99 1.34 23.43 -7.44
C PHE A 99 1.61 24.52 -6.38
N GLY A 100 2.65 24.36 -5.55
CA GLY A 100 3.02 25.35 -4.54
C GLY A 100 2.08 25.43 -3.32
N VAL A 101 1.26 24.40 -3.07
CA VAL A 101 0.27 24.33 -1.97
C VAL A 101 0.57 23.23 -0.95
N LEU A 102 1.86 22.91 -0.77
CA LEU A 102 2.32 21.79 0.06
C LEU A 102 1.83 21.86 1.51
N ALA A 103 1.82 23.04 2.14
CA ALA A 103 1.42 23.17 3.54
C ALA A 103 0.00 22.64 3.81
N SER A 104 -0.97 23.01 2.95
CA SER A 104 -2.35 22.52 3.05
C SER A 104 -2.44 21.02 2.76
N CYS A 105 -1.70 20.54 1.75
CA CYS A 105 -1.64 19.11 1.44
C CYS A 105 -1.06 18.28 2.59
N CYS A 106 -0.03 18.77 3.29
CA CYS A 106 0.54 18.12 4.47
C CYS A 106 -0.48 18.02 5.61
N THR A 107 -1.24 19.08 5.88
CA THR A 107 -2.29 19.06 6.92
C THR A 107 -3.37 18.02 6.60
N ILE A 108 -3.80 17.95 5.34
CA ILE A 108 -4.78 16.95 4.89
C ILE A 108 -4.17 15.53 4.99
N ALA A 109 -2.96 15.34 4.50
CA ALA A 109 -2.29 14.04 4.55
C ALA A 109 -2.08 13.56 6.00
N ALA A 110 -1.70 14.45 6.92
CA ALA A 110 -1.50 14.13 8.33
C ALA A 110 -2.81 13.72 9.01
N THR A 111 -3.91 14.43 8.75
CA THR A 111 -5.23 14.11 9.32
C THR A 111 -5.86 12.85 8.73
N MET A 112 -5.46 12.44 7.52
CA MET A 112 -5.88 11.18 6.89
C MET A 112 -4.99 9.99 7.26
N SER A 113 -3.69 10.21 7.44
CA SER A 113 -2.73 9.15 7.81
C SER A 113 -2.84 8.77 9.28
N PHE A 114 -3.27 9.70 10.13
CA PHE A 114 -3.37 9.52 11.56
C PHE A 114 -4.79 9.79 12.07
N LYS A 115 -5.01 9.61 13.37
CA LYS A 115 -6.30 9.91 14.00
C LYS A 115 -6.63 11.40 13.86
N SER A 116 -7.90 11.70 13.60
CA SER A 116 -8.43 13.06 13.61
C SER A 116 -8.15 13.73 14.96
N PRO A 117 -7.74 15.00 14.99
CA PRO A 117 -7.53 15.75 16.23
C PRO A 117 -8.84 16.12 16.94
N PHE A 118 -10.00 15.89 16.31
CA PHE A 118 -11.33 16.21 16.86
C PHE A 118 -12.04 15.00 17.48
N ARG A 119 -11.32 13.90 17.71
CA ARG A 119 -11.88 12.64 18.19
C ARG A 119 -11.24 12.20 19.50
#